data_AF-A0A258VAK5-F1
#
_entry.id   AF-A0A258VAK5-F1
#
_cell.length_a   1.000
_cell.length_b   1.000
_cell.length_c   1.000
_cell.angle_alpha   90.00
_cell.angle_beta   90.00
_cell.angle_gamma   90.00
#
_symmetry.space_group_name_H-M   'P 1'
#
loop_
_entity.id
_entity.type
_entity.pdbx_description
1 polymer ?
#
loop_
_entity_poly.entity_id
_entity_poly.type
_entity_poly.pdbx_seq_one_letter_code
_entity_poly.pdbx_strand_id
1 'polypeptide(L)'
;MAIGRKNLIAGFWVMASFMFLGFALVYLRDFAPGAAEWAAQYGTGKHFETRLAHVHGTLFGFLNIVIGYLLFQIRICRKGARVISISALLGLLMPFGILGEVTLGTSPIFVLVGAGSMTFSMLLFGFAIFKHKQA
;
A
#
# COMPACT_ATOMS: atom_id res chain seq x y z
N MET A 1 -15.55 -5.64 -16.64
CA MET A 1 -15.54 -4.32 -15.97
C MET A 1 -15.58 -4.35 -14.43
N ALA A 2 -15.63 -5.49 -13.73
CA ALA A 2 -15.74 -5.47 -12.26
C ALA A 2 -14.41 -5.58 -11.48
N ILE A 3 -13.35 -6.12 -12.09
CA ILE A 3 -12.15 -6.55 -11.34
C ILE A 3 -11.33 -5.34 -10.83
N GLY A 4 -10.96 -4.40 -11.70
CA GLY A 4 -10.17 -3.22 -11.31
C GLY A 4 -10.89 -2.21 -10.42
N ARG A 5 -12.23 -2.27 -10.35
CA ARG A 5 -13.05 -1.32 -9.56
C ARG A 5 -12.72 -1.41 -8.07
N LYS A 6 -12.49 -2.62 -7.54
CA LYS A 6 -12.15 -2.81 -6.12
C LYS A 6 -10.78 -2.21 -5.79
N ASN A 7 -9.80 -2.35 -6.69
CA ASN A 7 -8.49 -1.74 -6.53
C ASN A 7 -8.59 -0.21 -6.53
N LEU A 8 -9.38 0.41 -7.42
CA LEU A 8 -9.61 1.85 -7.39
C LEU A 8 -10.19 2.32 -6.05
N ILE A 9 -11.28 1.69 -5.60
CA ILE A 9 -11.96 2.07 -4.34
C ILE A 9 -10.99 1.93 -3.17
N ALA A 10 -10.35 0.77 -3.02
CA ALA A 10 -9.42 0.54 -1.94
C ALA A 10 -8.21 1.48 -2.03
N GLY A 11 -7.69 1.69 -3.23
CA GLY A 11 -6.54 2.55 -3.49
C GLY A 11 -6.79 3.99 -3.07
N PHE A 12 -7.92 4.59 -3.43
CA PHE A 12 -8.28 5.94 -3.00
C PHE A 12 -8.46 6.05 -1.49
N TRP A 13 -9.18 5.11 -0.87
CA TRP A 13 -9.41 5.13 0.58
C TRP A 13 -8.12 4.94 1.39
N VAL A 14 -7.27 4.00 0.99
CA VAL A 14 -5.97 3.79 1.62
C VAL A 14 -5.09 5.02 1.41
N MET A 15 -4.96 5.51 0.18
CA MET A 15 -4.13 6.68 -0.10
C MET A 15 -4.56 7.89 0.73
N ALA A 16 -5.86 8.19 0.80
CA ALA A 16 -6.37 9.28 1.63
C ALA A 16 -6.06 9.08 3.13
N SER A 17 -6.28 7.87 3.65
CA SER A 17 -6.03 7.55 5.07
C SER A 17 -4.55 7.68 5.43
N PHE A 18 -3.66 7.17 4.59
CA PHE A 18 -2.23 7.26 4.84
C PHE A 18 -1.67 8.65 4.55
N MET A 19 -2.21 9.43 3.60
CA MET A 19 -1.89 10.86 3.46
C MET A 19 -2.24 11.62 4.75
N PHE A 20 -3.42 11.36 5.32
CA PHE A 20 -3.81 11.94 6.61
C PHE A 20 -2.84 11.53 7.74
N LEU A 21 -2.43 10.26 7.79
CA LEU A 21 -1.38 9.82 8.72
C LEU A 21 -0.09 10.62 8.54
N GLY A 22 0.28 10.96 7.30
CA GLY A 22 1.43 11.83 7.01
C GLY A 22 1.29 13.21 7.66
N PHE A 23 0.13 13.84 7.54
CA PHE A 23 -0.14 15.12 8.22
C PHE A 23 -0.07 14.99 9.74
N ALA A 24 -0.61 13.90 10.30
CA ALA A 24 -0.54 13.63 11.73
C ALA A 24 0.91 13.46 12.22
N LEU A 25 1.75 12.74 11.45
CA LEU A 25 3.17 12.55 11.80
C LEU A 25 3.95 13.87 11.76
N VAL A 26 3.69 14.73 10.78
CA VAL A 26 4.27 16.09 10.74
C VAL A 26 3.83 16.90 11.96
N TYR A 27 2.53 16.85 12.29
CA TYR A 27 2.00 17.54 13.47
C TYR A 27 2.70 17.09 14.75
N LEU A 28 2.81 15.77 14.97
CA LEU A 28 3.44 15.18 16.15
C LEU A 28 4.91 15.54 16.27
N ARG A 29 5.64 15.59 15.14
CA ARG A 29 7.07 15.91 15.12
C ARG A 29 7.35 17.39 15.39
N ASP A 30 6.55 18.30 14.83
CA ASP A 30 6.92 19.72 14.75
C ASP A 30 6.08 20.65 15.64
N PHE A 31 4.85 20.26 15.98
CA PHE A 31 3.86 21.19 16.56
C PHE A 31 3.22 20.70 17.87
N ALA A 32 3.16 19.38 18.10
CA ALA A 32 2.50 18.83 19.27
C ALA A 32 3.28 19.12 20.58
N PRO A 33 2.58 19.19 21.73
CA PRO A 33 3.23 19.05 23.03
C PRO A 33 4.01 17.72 23.07
N GLY A 34 5.32 17.76 23.31
CA GLY A 34 6.20 16.58 23.23
C GLY A 34 6.86 16.34 21.85
N ALA A 35 6.81 17.31 20.94
CA ALA A 35 7.46 17.27 19.62
C ALA A 35 8.93 16.80 19.66
N ALA A 36 9.71 17.22 20.65
CA ALA A 36 11.11 16.81 20.82
C ALA A 36 11.27 15.29 20.98
N GLU A 37 10.36 14.62 21.69
CA GLU A 37 10.38 13.17 21.88
C GLU A 37 10.04 12.43 20.58
N TRP A 38 9.05 12.92 19.84
CA TRP A 38 8.71 12.40 18.52
C TRP A 38 9.87 12.58 17.53
N ALA A 39 10.52 13.75 17.54
CA ALA A 39 11.69 14.02 16.71
C ALA A 39 12.87 13.09 17.04
N ALA A 40 13.09 12.77 18.33
CA ALA A 40 14.14 11.84 18.75
C ALA A 40 13.95 10.40 18.22
N GLN A 41 12.70 10.01 17.94
CA GLN A 41 12.35 8.69 17.37
C GLN A 41 12.34 8.66 15.83
N TYR A 42 12.92 9.67 15.16
CA TYR A 42 12.82 9.78 13.71
C TYR A 42 13.48 8.61 12.95
N GLY A 43 14.61 8.11 13.46
CA GLY A 43 15.39 7.03 12.86
C GLY A 43 15.14 5.63 13.47
N THR A 44 14.51 5.56 14.64
CA THR A 44 14.21 4.31 15.36
C THR A 44 12.97 4.46 16.23
N GLY A 45 12.27 3.36 16.52
CA GLY A 45 11.10 3.36 17.39
C GLY A 45 9.79 3.72 16.68
N LYS A 46 8.77 4.11 17.45
CA LYS A 46 7.39 4.17 16.96
C LYS A 46 7.18 5.19 15.85
N HIS A 47 7.82 6.35 15.94
CA HIS A 47 7.72 7.36 14.89
C HIS A 47 8.31 6.86 13.56
N PHE A 48 9.49 6.24 13.58
CA PHE A 48 10.10 5.63 12.41
C PHE A 48 9.18 4.58 11.74
N GLU A 49 8.69 3.60 12.52
CA GLU A 49 7.84 2.54 11.98
C GLU A 49 6.50 3.09 11.45
N THR A 50 5.89 4.06 12.14
CA THR A 50 4.65 4.70 11.67
C THR A 50 4.86 5.48 10.37
N ARG A 51 6.06 6.06 10.16
CA ARG A 51 6.45 6.67 8.88
C ARG A 51 6.58 5.64 7.77
N LEU A 52 7.11 4.44 8.06
CA LEU A 52 7.15 3.34 7.09
C LEU A 52 5.74 2.94 6.66
N ALA A 53 4.82 2.83 7.61
CA ALA A 53 3.39 2.64 7.35
C ALA A 53 2.82 3.76 6.45
N HIS A 54 3.06 5.04 6.78
CA HIS A 54 2.64 6.20 5.98
C HIS A 54 3.08 6.10 4.51
N VAL A 55 4.38 5.96 4.27
CA VAL A 55 4.92 6.00 2.90
C VAL A 55 4.48 4.78 2.09
N HIS A 56 4.50 3.58 2.70
CA HIS A 56 4.08 2.35 2.01
C HIS A 56 2.57 2.33 1.79
N GLY A 57 1.77 2.83 2.73
CA GLY A 57 0.32 2.93 2.58
C GLY A 57 -0.07 3.87 1.46
N THR A 58 0.58 5.04 1.38
CA THR A 58 0.36 6.00 0.29
C THR A 58 0.77 5.40 -1.05
N LEU A 59 1.96 4.80 -1.14
CA LEU A 59 2.45 4.15 -2.36
C LEU A 59 1.56 2.98 -2.79
N PHE A 60 1.16 2.10 -1.88
CA PHE A 60 0.36 0.92 -2.21
C PHE A 60 -1.09 1.30 -2.54
N GLY A 61 -1.61 2.37 -1.94
CA GLY A 61 -2.86 3.00 -2.34
C GLY A 61 -2.77 3.50 -3.79
N PHE A 62 -1.72 4.25 -4.12
CA PHE A 62 -1.48 4.74 -5.48
C PHE A 62 -1.29 3.60 -6.50
N LEU A 63 -0.51 2.57 -6.17
CA LEU A 63 -0.34 1.39 -7.02
C LEU A 63 -1.68 0.67 -7.27
N ASN A 64 -2.55 0.56 -6.26
CA ASN A 64 -3.89 0.00 -6.46
C ASN A 64 -4.75 0.87 -7.38
N ILE A 65 -4.63 2.20 -7.32
CA ILE A 65 -5.31 3.10 -8.27
C ILE A 65 -4.80 2.82 -9.70
N VAL A 66 -3.48 2.79 -9.90
CA VAL A 66 -2.86 2.56 -11.21
C VAL A 66 -3.22 1.17 -11.76
N ILE A 67 -3.08 0.11 -10.95
CA ILE A 67 -3.45 -1.25 -11.34
C ILE A 67 -4.93 -1.32 -11.69
N GLY A 68 -5.80 -0.74 -10.84
CA GLY A 68 -7.23 -0.68 -11.10
C GLY A 68 -7.55 -0.03 -12.44
N TYR A 69 -6.91 1.10 -12.74
CA TYR A 69 -7.02 1.81 -14.01
C TYR A 69 -6.50 0.97 -15.19
N LEU A 70 -5.30 0.41 -15.11
CA LEU A 70 -4.70 -0.38 -16.19
C LEU A 70 -5.48 -1.65 -16.48
N LEU A 71 -6.11 -2.27 -15.48
CA LEU A 71 -7.02 -3.41 -15.67
C LEU A 71 -8.29 -3.04 -16.46
N PHE A 72 -8.64 -1.75 -16.59
CA PHE A 72 -9.68 -1.29 -17.51
C PHE A 72 -9.15 -1.04 -18.92
N GLN A 73 -7.90 -0.57 -19.04
CA GLN A 73 -7.33 -0.15 -20.30
C GLN A 73 -6.70 -1.30 -21.10
N ILE A 74 -6.16 -2.32 -20.43
CA ILE A 74 -5.40 -3.40 -21.06
C ILE A 74 -6.23 -4.68 -21.08
N ARG A 75 -6.28 -5.36 -22.24
CA ARG A 75 -6.98 -6.63 -22.41
C ARG A 75 -6.14 -7.79 -21.87
N ILE A 76 -6.17 -7.96 -20.55
CA ILE A 76 -5.60 -9.14 -19.88
C ILE A 76 -6.70 -10.21 -19.75
N CYS A 77 -6.33 -11.49 -19.87
CA CYS A 77 -7.29 -12.58 -19.66
C CYS A 77 -7.90 -12.50 -18.23
N ARG A 78 -9.17 -12.89 -18.10
CA ARG A 78 -9.94 -12.72 -16.85
C ARG A 78 -9.27 -13.32 -15.62
N LYS A 79 -8.63 -14.50 -15.77
CA LYS A 79 -7.90 -15.17 -14.68
C LYS A 79 -6.68 -14.34 -14.23
N GLY A 80 -5.83 -13.92 -15.16
CA GLY A 80 -4.65 -13.10 -14.88
C GLY A 80 -5.02 -11.77 -14.22
N ALA A 81 -6.00 -11.06 -14.78
CA ALA A 81 -6.53 -9.82 -14.22
C ALA A 81 -7.01 -9.99 -12.76
N ARG A 82 -7.66 -11.12 -12.45
CA ARG A 82 -8.16 -11.41 -11.10
C ARG A 82 -7.03 -11.69 -10.11
N VAL A 83 -6.03 -12.48 -10.50
CA VAL A 83 -4.87 -12.78 -9.64
C VAL A 83 -4.12 -11.50 -9.32
N ILE A 84 -3.78 -10.71 -10.34
CA ILE A 84 -3.18 -9.37 -10.19
C ILE A 84 -3.96 -8.51 -9.17
N SER A 85 -5.27 -8.39 -9.39
CA SER A 85 -6.15 -7.54 -8.58
C SER A 85 -6.16 -7.97 -7.12
N ILE A 86 -6.31 -9.28 -6.85
CA ILE A 86 -6.32 -9.83 -5.49
C ILE A 86 -4.96 -9.68 -4.83
N SER A 87 -3.87 -9.98 -5.53
CA SER A 87 -2.51 -9.84 -4.98
C SER A 87 -2.19 -8.37 -4.64
N ALA A 88 -2.64 -7.41 -5.45
CA ALA A 88 -2.46 -5.99 -5.16
C ALA A 88 -3.28 -5.53 -3.94
N LEU A 89 -4.50 -6.07 -3.77
CA LEU A 89 -5.34 -5.79 -2.60
C LEU A 89 -4.76 -6.44 -1.33
N LEU A 90 -4.30 -7.68 -1.41
CA LEU A 90 -3.56 -8.33 -0.32
C LEU A 90 -2.28 -7.57 0.01
N GLY A 91 -1.68 -6.90 -0.96
CA GLY A 91 -0.56 -6.00 -0.75
C GLY A 91 -0.79 -4.94 0.32
N LEU A 92 -2.02 -4.43 0.42
CA LEU A 92 -2.43 -3.43 1.42
C LEU A 92 -2.28 -3.93 2.86
N LEU A 93 -2.16 -5.24 3.07
CA LEU A 93 -1.91 -5.83 4.38
C LEU A 93 -0.58 -5.34 4.99
N MET A 94 0.41 -4.95 4.18
CA MET A 94 1.70 -4.49 4.69
C MET A 94 1.58 -3.19 5.50
N PRO A 95 1.08 -2.07 4.94
CA PRO A 95 1.00 -0.82 5.70
C PRO A 95 0.03 -0.91 6.90
N PHE A 96 -1.05 -1.69 6.80
CA PHE A 96 -1.90 -1.97 7.97
C PHE A 96 -1.22 -2.88 9.00
N GLY A 97 -0.42 -3.85 8.56
CA GLY A 97 0.37 -4.73 9.40
C GLY A 97 1.42 -3.98 10.20
N ILE A 98 2.11 -3.02 9.59
CA ILE A 98 3.07 -2.14 10.28
C ILE A 98 2.35 -1.35 11.38
N LEU A 99 1.19 -0.74 11.07
CA LEU A 99 0.41 -0.04 12.09
C LEU A 99 -0.04 -0.98 13.21
N GLY A 100 -0.52 -2.18 12.87
CA GLY A 100 -0.91 -3.20 13.84
C GLY A 100 0.23 -3.65 14.75
N GLU A 101 1.42 -3.84 14.20
CA GLU A 101 2.61 -4.19 14.98
C GLU A 101 2.96 -3.08 15.97
N VAL A 102 3.05 -1.84 15.49
CA VAL A 102 3.49 -0.69 16.31
C VAL A 102 2.48 -0.32 17.39
N THR A 103 1.18 -0.48 17.12
CA THR A 103 0.11 -0.05 18.02
C THR A 103 -0.43 -1.17 18.90
N LEU A 104 -0.49 -2.40 18.39
CA LEU A 104 -1.13 -3.55 19.04
C LEU A 104 -0.17 -4.73 19.27
N GLY A 105 1.09 -4.65 18.81
CA GLY A 105 2.05 -5.76 18.93
C GLY A 105 1.68 -6.97 18.07
N THR A 106 0.93 -6.78 16.96
CA THR A 106 0.56 -7.90 16.09
C THR A 106 1.75 -8.52 15.38
N SER A 107 1.63 -9.78 14.97
CA SER A 107 2.69 -10.51 14.27
C SER A 107 3.14 -9.80 12.97
N PRO A 108 4.46 -9.77 12.68
CA PRO A 108 4.98 -9.20 11.43
C PRO A 108 4.61 -10.01 10.18
N ILE A 109 3.94 -11.17 10.33
CA ILE A 109 3.50 -11.98 9.19
C ILE A 109 2.58 -11.20 8.24
N PHE A 110 1.76 -10.27 8.76
CA PHE A 110 0.91 -9.40 7.95
C PHE A 110 1.75 -8.46 7.05
N VAL A 111 2.86 -7.94 7.59
CA VAL A 111 3.84 -7.12 6.85
C VAL A 111 4.42 -7.93 5.69
N LEU A 112 4.92 -9.13 5.99
CA LEU A 112 5.57 -10.01 5.01
C LEU A 112 4.62 -10.48 3.91
N VAL A 113 3.41 -10.92 4.28
CA VAL A 113 2.40 -11.37 3.31
C VAL A 113 1.97 -10.22 2.41
N GLY A 114 1.79 -9.02 2.95
CA GLY A 114 1.48 -7.83 2.16
C GLY A 114 2.61 -7.46 1.20
N ALA A 115 3.85 -7.38 1.69
CA ALA A 115 5.01 -7.05 0.88
C ALA A 115 5.22 -8.03 -0.27
N GLY A 116 5.14 -9.34 0.03
CA GLY A 116 5.22 -10.40 -0.98
C GLY A 116 4.08 -10.34 -2.01
N SER A 117 2.85 -10.09 -1.56
CA SER A 117 1.68 -10.02 -2.45
C SER A 117 1.73 -8.84 -3.41
N MET A 118 2.12 -7.65 -2.93
CA MET A 118 2.27 -6.48 -3.81
C MET A 118 3.39 -6.70 -4.82
N THR A 119 4.54 -7.20 -4.37
CA THR A 119 5.69 -7.51 -5.25
C THR A 119 5.29 -8.52 -6.33
N PHE A 120 4.60 -9.59 -5.94
CA PHE A 120 4.09 -10.58 -6.88
C PHE A 120 3.09 -10.00 -7.88
N SER A 121 2.19 -9.11 -7.43
CA SER A 121 1.25 -8.42 -8.33
C SER A 121 1.97 -7.59 -9.39
N MET A 122 2.99 -6.83 -8.98
CA MET A 122 3.79 -5.99 -9.90
C MET A 122 4.54 -6.83 -10.93
N LEU A 123 5.19 -7.92 -10.50
CA LEU A 123 5.88 -8.86 -11.40
C LEU A 123 4.92 -9.49 -12.40
N LEU A 124 3.76 -9.96 -11.93
CA LEU A 124 2.76 -10.57 -12.77
C LEU A 124 2.15 -9.58 -13.77
N PHE A 125 1.92 -8.33 -13.35
CA PHE A 125 1.45 -7.27 -14.25
C PHE A 125 2.48 -6.96 -15.33
N GLY A 126 3.75 -6.80 -14.95
CA GLY A 126 4.85 -6.56 -15.90
C GLY A 126 4.94 -7.68 -16.95
N PHE A 127 4.84 -8.93 -16.52
CA PHE A 127 4.82 -10.07 -17.43
C PHE A 127 3.57 -10.09 -18.33
N ALA A 128 2.40 -9.72 -17.80
CA ALA A 128 1.16 -9.65 -18.56
C ALA A 128 1.24 -8.58 -19.67
N ILE A 129 1.85 -7.42 -19.39
CA ILE A 129 2.11 -6.39 -20.40
C ILE A 129 3.15 -6.88 -21.41
N PHE A 130 4.25 -7.50 -20.97
CA PHE A 130 5.29 -7.99 -21.89
C PHE A 130 4.75 -8.99 -22.91
N LYS A 131 3.83 -9.87 -22.50
CA LYS A 131 3.14 -10.81 -23.40
C LYS A 131 2.05 -10.17 -24.25
N HIS A 132 1.63 -8.94 -23.92
CA HIS A 132 0.61 -8.22 -24.66
C HIS A 132 1.21 -7.67 -25.96
N LYS A 133 1.14 -8.44 -27.04
CA LYS A 133 1.39 -7.91 -28.39
C LYS A 133 0.32 -6.84 -28.67
N GLN A 134 0.75 -5.61 -28.93
CA GLN A 134 -0.11 -4.62 -29.56
C GLN A 134 -0.56 -5.21 -30.90
N ALA A 135 -1.86 -5.43 -31.04
CA ALA A 135 -2.49 -5.77 -32.31
C ALA A 135 -2.82 -4.47 -33.04
#